data_AF-A0AA88U5X6-F1
#
_entry.id   AF-A0AA88U5X6-F1
#
_cell.length_a   1.000
_cell.length_b   1.000
_cell.length_c   1.000
_cell.angle_alpha   90.00
_cell.angle_beta   90.00
_cell.angle_gamma   90.00
#
_symmetry.space_group_name_H-M   'P 1'
#
loop_
_entity.id
_entity.type
_entity.pdbx_description
1 polymer ?
#
loop_
_entity_poly.entity_id
_entity_poly.type
_entity_poly.pdbx_seq_one_letter_code
_entity_poly.pdbx_strand_id
1 'polypeptide(L)'
;VCWCVQGQLKVGFYSQTCPSAESIVTSLVKEATTVNPRIPAILLRLHFHDCFVEGCDGSILVDNVEDPERKAFANQGLDGFGEIETAKAQLEANCPGVVSCADIVALAARDAVNLSGGPFYQVETGRRDGRICNESLAAEIPDVNESIQVLKSKFMKKGLSDKELVLLSGKTNFYSEN
;
A
#
# COMPACT_ATOMS: atom_id res chain seq x y z
N VAL A 1 23.38 9.98 -5.53
CA VAL A 1 23.83 8.59 -5.79
C VAL A 1 22.89 7.67 -5.02
N CYS A 2 22.16 6.77 -5.67
CA CYS A 2 21.26 5.87 -4.96
C CYS A 2 21.37 4.46 -5.50
N TRP A 3 21.47 3.50 -4.59
CA TRP A 3 21.71 2.09 -4.85
C TRP A 3 20.41 1.31 -4.65
N CYS A 4 20.20 0.29 -5.47
CA CYS A 4 19.26 -0.79 -5.19
C CYS A 4 19.79 -1.56 -3.98
N VAL A 5 19.18 -1.35 -2.82
CA VAL A 5 19.44 -2.17 -1.63
C VAL A 5 18.11 -2.82 -1.29
N GLN A 6 18.03 -4.15 -1.38
CA GLN A 6 17.06 -4.90 -0.59
C GLN A 6 17.41 -4.66 0.88
N GLY A 7 16.82 -3.63 1.49
CA GLY A 7 16.89 -3.45 2.93
C GLY A 7 16.26 -4.68 3.58
N GLN A 8 16.93 -5.29 4.55
CA GLN A 8 16.30 -6.35 5.34
C GLN A 8 15.08 -5.74 6.05
N LEU A 9 13.90 -6.16 5.61
CA LEU A 9 12.65 -5.83 6.27
C LEU A 9 12.67 -6.49 7.65
N LYS A 10 12.20 -5.77 8.66
CA LYS A 10 12.02 -6.33 10.00
C LYS A 10 10.88 -5.64 10.72
N VAL A 11 10.23 -6.36 11.62
CA VAL A 11 9.30 -5.75 12.57
C VAL A 11 10.09 -4.77 13.45
N GLY A 12 9.54 -3.57 13.64
CA GLY A 12 10.17 -2.52 14.45
C GLY A 12 11.42 -1.90 13.81
N PHE A 13 11.50 -1.82 12.47
CA PHE A 13 12.62 -1.17 11.77
C PHE A 13 12.88 0.26 12.27
N TYR A 14 11.82 1.03 12.52
CA TYR A 14 11.88 2.41 12.99
C TYR A 14 11.96 2.58 14.51
N SER A 15 12.05 1.50 15.29
CA SER A 15 11.98 1.55 16.77
C SER A 15 13.02 2.46 17.43
N GLN A 16 14.16 2.70 16.78
CA GLN A 16 15.22 3.58 17.29
C GLN A 16 15.28 4.94 16.57
N THR A 17 14.88 5.00 15.31
CA THR A 17 15.03 6.19 14.45
C THR A 17 13.77 7.05 14.40
N CYS A 18 12.59 6.43 14.44
CA CYS A 18 11.30 7.11 14.54
C CYS A 18 10.32 6.23 15.34
N PRO A 19 10.43 6.19 16.69
CA PRO A 19 9.62 5.30 17.52
C PRO A 19 8.11 5.55 17.42
N SER A 20 7.71 6.78 17.06
CA SER A 20 6.32 7.19 16.87
C SER A 20 5.74 6.84 15.50
N ALA A 21 6.53 6.28 14.57
CA ALA A 21 6.12 6.11 13.18
C ALA A 21 4.80 5.33 13.02
N GLU A 22 4.71 4.13 13.60
CA GLU A 22 3.48 3.32 13.52
C GLU A 22 2.29 4.03 14.18
N SER A 23 2.50 4.66 15.35
CA SER A 23 1.43 5.32 16.08
C SER A 23 0.85 6.53 15.35
N ILE A 24 1.67 7.26 14.60
CA ILE A 24 1.25 8.40 13.78
C ILE A 24 0.37 7.90 12.64
N VAL A 25 0.82 6.88 11.89
CA VAL A 25 0.04 6.30 10.80
C VAL A 25 -1.30 5.74 11.30
N THR A 26 -1.28 4.97 12.40
CA THR A 26 -2.51 4.41 12.98
C THR A 26 -3.50 5.47 13.42
N SER A 27 -3.02 6.58 13.99
CA SER A 27 -3.89 7.67 14.44
C SER A 27 -4.58 8.36 13.26
N LEU A 28 -3.82 8.62 12.20
CA LEU A 28 -4.35 9.25 10.98
C LEU A 28 -5.36 8.36 10.25
N VAL A 29 -5.06 7.07 10.11
CA VAL A 29 -5.98 6.13 9.46
C VAL A 29 -7.28 6.02 10.26
N LYS A 30 -7.21 6.03 11.59
CA LYS A 30 -8.39 6.09 12.47
C LYS A 30 -9.20 7.36 12.23
N GLU A 31 -8.56 8.53 12.27
CA GLU A 31 -9.23 9.81 12.06
C GLU A 31 -9.89 9.88 10.67
N ALA A 32 -9.16 9.54 9.61
CA ALA A 32 -9.70 9.50 8.25
C ALA A 32 -10.88 8.52 8.12
N THR A 33 -10.83 7.38 8.80
CA THR A 33 -11.94 6.41 8.83
C THR A 33 -13.19 6.96 9.51
N THR A 34 -13.04 7.78 10.56
CA THR A 34 -14.20 8.42 11.22
C THR A 34 -14.89 9.43 10.30
N VAL A 35 -14.14 10.10 9.43
CA VAL A 35 -14.67 11.06 8.45
C VAL A 35 -15.29 10.34 7.25
N ASN A 36 -14.61 9.29 6.76
CA ASN A 36 -15.06 8.51 5.62
C ASN A 36 -14.85 7.00 5.90
N PRO A 37 -15.94 6.24 6.14
CA PRO A 37 -15.84 4.82 6.47
C PRO A 37 -15.33 3.94 5.32
N ARG A 38 -15.16 4.49 4.11
CA ARG A 38 -14.57 3.78 2.96
C ARG A 38 -13.04 3.77 2.96
N ILE A 39 -12.40 4.62 3.78
CA ILE A 39 -10.93 4.78 3.80
C ILE A 39 -10.19 3.46 4.02
N PRO A 40 -10.60 2.55 4.92
CA PRO A 40 -9.94 1.27 5.07
C PRO A 40 -9.88 0.45 3.77
N ALA A 41 -11.00 0.34 3.05
CA ALA A 41 -11.03 -0.39 1.78
C ALA A 41 -10.18 0.29 0.70
N ILE A 42 -10.17 1.64 0.68
CA ILE A 42 -9.37 2.44 -0.25
C ILE A 42 -7.86 2.21 0.00
N LEU A 43 -7.40 2.32 1.24
CA LEU A 43 -5.99 2.16 1.61
C LEU A 43 -5.49 0.74 1.37
N LEU A 44 -6.33 -0.27 1.65
CA LEU A 44 -6.01 -1.66 1.36
C LEU A 44 -5.85 -1.90 -0.15
N ARG A 45 -6.75 -1.33 -0.96
CA ARG A 45 -6.64 -1.38 -2.42
C ARG A 45 -5.39 -0.64 -2.91
N LEU A 46 -5.09 0.53 -2.37
CA LEU A 46 -3.88 1.29 -2.73
C LEU A 46 -2.61 0.46 -2.51
N HIS A 47 -2.50 -0.23 -1.37
CA HIS A 47 -1.36 -1.10 -1.09
C HIS A 47 -1.26 -2.30 -2.05
N PHE A 48 -2.39 -2.92 -2.39
CA PHE A 48 -2.42 -4.00 -3.38
C PHE A 48 -1.92 -3.51 -4.74
N HIS A 49 -2.40 -2.35 -5.21
CA HIS A 49 -2.02 -1.81 -6.50
C HIS A 49 -0.53 -1.45 -6.55
N ASP A 50 0.00 -0.80 -5.49
CA ASP A 50 1.45 -0.51 -5.35
C ASP A 50 2.28 -1.80 -5.47
N CYS A 51 2.00 -2.81 -4.65
CA CYS A 51 2.78 -4.05 -4.65
C CYS A 51 2.72 -4.85 -5.96
N PHE A 52 1.65 -4.68 -6.75
CA PHE A 52 1.51 -5.38 -8.03
C PHE A 52 2.28 -4.74 -9.17
N VAL A 53 2.74 -3.49 -9.04
CA VAL A 53 3.53 -2.80 -10.07
C VAL A 53 4.95 -2.57 -9.55
N GLU A 54 5.95 -3.22 -10.16
CA GLU A 54 7.37 -3.16 -9.74
C GLU A 54 7.72 -3.53 -8.27
N GLY A 55 6.73 -3.74 -7.40
CA GLY A 55 6.90 -4.12 -6.01
C GLY A 55 6.36 -3.06 -5.05
N CYS A 56 6.36 -3.35 -3.75
CA CYS A 56 5.85 -2.42 -2.74
C CYS A 56 6.86 -1.28 -2.49
N ASP A 57 6.94 -0.30 -3.38
CA ASP A 57 7.93 0.76 -3.35
C ASP A 57 7.32 2.17 -3.36
N GLY A 58 5.99 2.31 -3.29
CA GLY A 58 5.34 3.61 -3.29
C GLY A 58 5.39 4.35 -4.63
N SER A 59 5.79 3.69 -5.73
CA SER A 59 5.80 4.29 -7.08
C SER A 59 4.46 4.87 -7.48
N ILE A 60 3.37 4.27 -7.01
CA ILE A 60 2.00 4.68 -7.32
C ILE A 60 1.64 6.07 -6.79
N LEU A 61 2.38 6.57 -5.79
CA LEU A 61 2.17 7.87 -5.17
C LEU A 61 2.81 9.01 -5.98
N VAL A 62 3.68 8.69 -6.94
CA VAL A 62 4.40 9.67 -7.75
C VAL A 62 3.53 10.14 -8.92
N ASP A 63 3.30 11.46 -9.03
CA ASP A 63 2.44 12.05 -10.06
C ASP A 63 3.11 13.14 -10.92
N ASN A 64 4.37 13.47 -10.63
CA ASN A 64 5.14 14.56 -11.23
C ASN A 64 6.06 14.10 -12.38
N VAL A 65 5.74 12.98 -13.03
CA VAL A 65 6.43 12.46 -14.22
C VAL A 65 5.52 12.53 -15.45
N GLU A 66 6.09 12.31 -16.64
CA GLU A 66 5.35 12.40 -17.91
C GLU A 66 4.20 11.38 -17.97
N ASP A 67 4.47 10.11 -17.66
CA ASP A 67 3.51 8.99 -17.70
C ASP A 67 3.41 8.28 -16.34
N PRO A 68 2.78 8.90 -15.32
CA PRO A 68 2.74 8.34 -13.97
C PRO A 68 1.84 7.11 -13.90
N GLU A 69 2.28 6.10 -13.14
CA GLU A 69 1.52 4.87 -12.89
C GLU A 69 0.11 5.15 -12.36
N ARG A 70 -0.03 6.21 -11.54
CA ARG A 70 -1.31 6.69 -11.00
C ARG A 70 -2.39 6.95 -12.05
N LYS A 71 -2.02 7.29 -13.30
CA LYS A 71 -2.97 7.59 -14.38
C LYS A 71 -3.36 6.36 -15.22
N ALA A 72 -2.73 5.21 -14.98
CA ALA A 72 -3.02 3.99 -15.72
C ALA A 72 -4.49 3.59 -15.59
N PHE A 73 -5.03 2.98 -16.66
CA PHE A 73 -6.41 2.48 -16.68
C PHE A 73 -6.71 1.56 -15.47
N ALA A 74 -5.78 0.66 -15.14
CA ALA A 74 -5.92 -0.25 -13.99
C ALA A 74 -5.97 0.47 -12.63
N ASN A 75 -5.40 1.67 -12.55
CA ASN A 75 -5.36 2.51 -11.35
C ASN A 75 -6.50 3.54 -11.30
N GLN A 76 -7.43 3.51 -12.27
CA GLN A 76 -8.60 4.38 -12.26
C GLN A 76 -9.47 4.14 -11.01
N GLY A 77 -9.90 5.25 -10.41
CA GLY A 77 -10.69 5.25 -9.19
C GLY A 77 -9.92 4.80 -7.94
N LEU A 78 -8.58 4.76 -7.99
CA LEU A 78 -7.78 4.76 -6.77
C LEU A 78 -7.91 6.11 -6.06
N ASP A 79 -7.89 6.05 -4.74
CA ASP A 79 -7.99 7.18 -3.84
C ASP A 79 -7.10 6.90 -2.62
N GLY A 80 -7.11 7.75 -1.59
CA GLY A 80 -6.32 7.54 -0.37
C GLY A 80 -4.95 8.22 -0.40
N PHE A 81 -4.59 8.89 -1.50
CA PHE A 81 -3.31 9.56 -1.68
C PHE A 81 -3.12 10.69 -0.66
N GLY A 82 -4.17 11.47 -0.39
CA GLY A 82 -4.12 12.59 0.56
C GLY A 82 -3.87 12.14 2.00
N GLU A 83 -4.41 10.99 2.39
CA GLU A 83 -4.18 10.38 3.71
C GLU A 83 -2.71 9.95 3.86
N ILE A 84 -2.12 9.35 2.82
CA ILE A 84 -0.70 8.98 2.81
C ILE A 84 0.19 10.23 2.81
N GLU A 85 -0.13 11.26 2.03
CA GLU A 85 0.60 12.54 2.01
C GLU A 85 0.54 13.24 3.37
N THR A 86 -0.63 13.24 4.03
CA THR A 86 -0.80 13.81 5.37
C THR A 86 0.04 13.05 6.39
N ALA A 87 0.03 11.71 6.33
CA ALA A 87 0.89 10.88 7.17
C ALA A 87 2.37 11.15 6.94
N LYS A 88 2.78 11.27 5.68
CA LYS A 88 4.15 11.61 5.30
C LYS A 88 4.53 12.98 5.86
N ALA A 89 3.69 14.00 5.72
CA ALA A 89 3.97 15.34 6.24
C ALA A 89 4.16 15.35 7.77
N GLN A 90 3.31 14.63 8.51
CA GLN A 90 3.46 14.51 9.97
C GLN A 90 4.72 13.73 10.36
N LEU A 91 5.05 12.66 9.65
CA LEU A 91 6.26 11.89 9.89
C LEU A 91 7.51 12.71 9.58
N GLU A 92 7.52 13.48 8.49
CA GLU A 92 8.63 14.38 8.18
C GLU A 92 8.81 15.50 9.21
N ALA A 93 7.72 15.99 9.81
CA ALA A 93 7.81 16.96 10.90
C ALA A 93 8.40 16.36 12.19
N ASN A 94 8.24 15.06 12.43
CA ASN A 94 8.71 14.37 13.63
C ASN A 94 10.09 13.72 13.46
N CYS A 95 10.34 13.09 12.31
CA CYS A 95 11.53 12.32 11.99
C CYS A 95 11.89 12.49 10.50
N PRO A 96 12.53 13.62 10.14
CA PRO A 96 12.77 13.99 8.74
C PRO A 96 13.61 12.96 7.99
N GLY A 97 13.15 12.57 6.79
CA GLY A 97 13.86 11.68 5.88
C GLY A 97 14.04 10.24 6.37
N VAL A 98 13.29 9.82 7.40
CA VAL A 98 13.45 8.49 8.01
C VAL A 98 12.49 7.46 7.42
N VAL A 99 11.19 7.76 7.39
CA VAL A 99 10.14 6.79 7.03
C VAL A 99 9.81 6.89 5.55
N SER A 100 9.89 5.79 4.81
CA SER A 100 9.54 5.73 3.39
C SER A 100 8.02 5.80 3.16
N CYS A 101 7.60 6.35 2.03
CA CYS A 101 6.20 6.34 1.61
C CYS A 101 5.69 4.90 1.43
N ALA A 102 6.53 4.01 0.89
CA ALA A 102 6.22 2.58 0.75
C ALA A 102 5.82 1.93 2.10
N ASP A 103 6.53 2.23 3.19
CA ASP A 103 6.18 1.70 4.51
C ASP A 103 4.92 2.37 5.09
N ILE A 104 4.66 3.65 4.80
CA ILE A 104 3.41 4.30 5.21
C ILE A 104 2.22 3.60 4.59
N VAL A 105 2.27 3.27 3.29
CA VAL A 105 1.21 2.52 2.60
C VAL A 105 1.00 1.14 3.23
N ALA A 106 2.09 0.41 3.53
CA ALA A 106 2.02 -0.91 4.15
C ALA A 106 1.43 -0.87 5.58
N LEU A 107 1.84 0.11 6.39
CA LEU A 107 1.30 0.31 7.74
C LEU A 107 -0.18 0.72 7.68
N ALA A 108 -0.53 1.61 6.76
CA ALA A 108 -1.90 2.06 6.57
C ALA A 108 -2.84 0.91 6.16
N ALA A 109 -2.38 -0.02 5.32
CA ALA A 109 -3.13 -1.22 4.96
C ALA A 109 -3.37 -2.15 6.16
N ARG A 110 -2.38 -2.34 7.03
CA ARG A 110 -2.55 -3.11 8.28
C ARG A 110 -3.58 -2.47 9.19
N ASP A 111 -3.50 -1.16 9.37
CA ASP A 111 -4.44 -0.41 10.20
C ASP A 111 -5.86 -0.46 9.63
N ALA A 112 -5.99 -0.37 8.30
CA ALA A 112 -7.26 -0.54 7.60
C ALA A 112 -7.89 -1.93 7.84
N VAL A 113 -7.12 -3.01 7.74
CA VAL A 113 -7.61 -4.37 8.02
C VAL A 113 -8.10 -4.48 9.46
N ASN A 114 -7.30 -4.00 10.42
CA ASN A 114 -7.66 -4.06 11.84
C ASN A 114 -8.93 -3.24 12.16
N LEU A 115 -9.07 -2.03 11.59
CA LEU A 115 -10.25 -1.21 11.78
C LEU A 115 -11.52 -1.79 11.14
N SER A 116 -11.35 -2.63 10.13
CA SER A 116 -12.45 -3.31 9.45
C SER A 116 -12.88 -4.61 10.14
N GLY A 117 -12.40 -4.87 11.37
CA GLY A 117 -12.69 -6.09 12.12
C GLY A 117 -11.82 -7.30 11.69
N GLY A 118 -10.82 -7.08 10.85
CA GLY A 118 -9.82 -8.09 10.48
C GLY A 118 -8.78 -8.31 11.58
N PRO A 119 -7.89 -9.32 11.41
CA PRO A 119 -6.86 -9.59 12.38
C PRO A 119 -5.79 -8.49 12.39
N PHE A 120 -5.29 -8.16 13.57
CA PHE A 120 -4.05 -7.40 13.69
C PHE A 120 -2.85 -8.30 13.36
N TYR A 121 -1.95 -7.81 12.53
CA TYR A 121 -0.69 -8.47 12.21
C TYR A 121 0.47 -7.47 12.27
N GLN A 122 1.67 -7.97 12.52
CA GLN A 122 2.88 -7.17 12.49
C GLN A 122 3.33 -6.96 11.04
N VAL A 123 3.71 -5.74 10.70
CA VAL A 123 4.24 -5.38 9.38
C VAL A 123 5.75 -5.24 9.49
N GLU A 124 6.48 -5.97 8.66
CA GLU A 124 7.89 -5.72 8.48
C GLU A 124 8.07 -4.40 7.72
N THR A 125 8.90 -3.51 8.25
CA THR A 125 9.20 -2.18 7.69
C THR A 125 10.67 -2.11 7.29
N GLY A 126 11.04 -1.07 6.54
CA GLY A 126 12.36 -0.89 5.91
C GLY A 126 12.31 -0.83 4.38
N ARG A 127 11.11 -0.75 3.77
CA ARG A 127 10.97 -0.54 2.31
C ARG A 127 11.56 0.81 1.93
N ARG A 128 11.95 0.95 0.67
CA ARG A 128 12.48 2.21 0.12
C ARG A 128 11.64 2.67 -1.04
N ASP A 129 11.55 3.98 -1.21
CA ASP A 129 10.72 4.57 -2.25
C ASP A 129 11.32 4.32 -3.65
N GLY A 130 10.46 3.83 -4.54
CA GLY A 130 10.72 3.59 -5.95
C GLY A 130 11.10 4.87 -6.68
N ARG A 131 11.88 4.72 -7.74
CA ARG A 131 12.25 5.83 -8.65
C ARG A 131 11.73 5.66 -10.05
N ILE A 132 11.10 4.52 -10.32
CA ILE A 132 10.56 4.17 -11.62
C ILE A 132 9.05 4.10 -11.39
N CYS A 133 8.33 4.96 -12.10
CA CYS A 133 6.88 4.96 -12.15
C CYS A 133 6.52 5.15 -13.62
N ASN A 134 5.85 4.16 -14.22
CA ASN A 134 5.48 4.20 -15.63
C ASN A 134 4.12 3.54 -15.81
N GLU A 135 3.23 4.24 -16.52
CA GLU A 135 1.86 3.78 -16.80
C GLU A 135 1.80 2.36 -17.39
N SER A 136 2.73 2.00 -18.28
CA SER A 136 2.74 0.70 -18.96
C SER A 136 2.94 -0.49 -18.02
N LEU A 137 3.56 -0.27 -16.86
CA LEU A 137 3.84 -1.31 -15.87
C LEU A 137 2.55 -1.75 -15.13
N ALA A 138 1.53 -0.89 -15.11
CA ALA A 138 0.23 -1.20 -14.52
C ALA A 138 -0.57 -2.27 -15.29
N ALA A 139 -0.13 -2.68 -16.49
CA ALA A 139 -0.72 -3.78 -17.25
C ALA A 139 -0.61 -5.15 -16.53
N GLU A 140 0.33 -5.28 -15.58
CA GLU A 140 0.48 -6.48 -14.76
C GLU A 140 -0.57 -6.58 -13.63
N ILE A 141 -1.36 -5.52 -13.37
CA ILE A 141 -2.45 -5.55 -12.40
C ILE A 141 -3.56 -6.50 -12.89
N PRO A 142 -4.07 -7.41 -12.04
CA PRO A 142 -5.18 -8.29 -12.39
C PRO A 142 -6.46 -7.51 -12.74
N ASP A 143 -7.08 -7.83 -13.88
CA ASP A 143 -8.37 -7.24 -14.29
C ASP A 143 -9.53 -8.21 -14.04
N VAL A 144 -10.69 -7.66 -13.68
CA VAL A 144 -11.89 -8.45 -13.34
C VAL A 144 -12.44 -9.26 -14.52
N ASN A 145 -12.11 -8.89 -15.76
CA ASN A 145 -12.54 -9.58 -16.97
C ASN A 145 -11.56 -10.67 -17.42
N GLU A 146 -10.43 -10.83 -16.73
CA GLU A 146 -9.43 -11.86 -17.07
C GLU A 146 -9.87 -13.26 -16.66
N SER A 147 -9.43 -14.27 -17.41
CA SER A 147 -9.69 -15.65 -17.05
C SER A 147 -8.91 -16.06 -15.81
N ILE A 148 -9.42 -17.06 -15.09
CA ILE A 148 -8.76 -17.59 -13.89
C ILE A 148 -7.32 -18.05 -14.17
N GLN A 149 -7.02 -18.55 -15.38
CA GLN A 149 -5.68 -18.97 -15.78
C GLN A 149 -4.73 -17.78 -15.87
N VAL A 150 -5.20 -16.64 -16.40
CA VAL A 150 -4.41 -15.40 -16.47
C VAL A 150 -4.17 -14.84 -15.07
N LEU A 151 -5.21 -14.80 -14.22
CA LEU A 151 -5.09 -14.34 -12.84
C LEU A 151 -4.06 -15.17 -12.05
N LYS A 152 -4.11 -16.51 -12.15
CA LYS A 152 -3.11 -17.39 -11.54
C LYS A 152 -1.70 -17.10 -12.02
N SER A 153 -1.52 -16.89 -13.33
CA SER A 153 -0.21 -16.57 -13.92
C SER A 153 0.36 -15.26 -13.34
N LYS A 154 -0.47 -14.21 -13.26
CA LYS A 154 -0.07 -12.92 -12.67
C LYS A 154 0.31 -13.04 -11.20
N PHE A 155 -0.47 -13.75 -10.38
CA PHE A 155 -0.15 -13.97 -8.97
C PHE A 155 1.14 -14.79 -8.78
N MET A 156 1.32 -15.85 -9.57
CA MET A 156 2.56 -16.66 -9.52
C MET A 156 3.81 -15.86 -9.87
N LYS A 157 3.73 -14.93 -10.84
CA LYS A 157 4.85 -14.01 -11.15
C LYS A 157 5.24 -13.14 -9.95
N LYS A 158 4.30 -12.86 -9.04
CA LYS A 158 4.53 -12.12 -7.78
C LYS A 158 4.89 -13.04 -6.61
N GLY A 159 5.12 -14.33 -6.86
CA GLY A 159 5.42 -15.32 -5.83
C GLY A 159 4.21 -15.74 -4.99
N LEU A 160 2.99 -15.38 -5.42
CA LEU A 160 1.74 -15.71 -4.73
C LEU A 160 1.11 -16.98 -5.33
N SER A 161 0.60 -17.82 -4.44
CA SER A 161 -0.06 -19.09 -4.73
C SER A 161 -1.53 -18.92 -5.11
N ASP A 162 -2.13 -19.97 -5.67
CA ASP A 162 -3.57 -20.05 -5.93
C ASP A 162 -4.42 -19.79 -4.67
N LYS A 163 -3.92 -20.15 -3.48
CA LYS A 163 -4.60 -19.88 -2.21
C LYS A 163 -4.63 -18.40 -1.90
N GLU A 164 -3.52 -17.69 -2.15
CA GLU A 164 -3.43 -16.23 -1.97
C GLU A 164 -4.25 -15.49 -3.00
N LEU A 165 -4.36 -15.99 -4.23
CA LEU A 165 -5.33 -15.47 -5.20
C LEU A 165 -6.75 -15.52 -4.63
N VAL A 166 -7.19 -16.66 -4.11
CA VAL A 166 -8.54 -16.79 -3.53
C VAL A 166 -8.71 -15.88 -2.31
N LEU A 167 -7.70 -15.82 -1.44
CA LEU A 167 -7.75 -15.02 -0.21
C LEU A 167 -7.81 -13.52 -0.51
N LEU A 168 -6.98 -13.03 -1.42
CA LEU A 168 -6.87 -11.61 -1.78
C LEU A 168 -7.96 -11.16 -2.76
N SER A 169 -8.57 -12.08 -3.50
CA SER A 169 -9.79 -11.82 -4.28
C SER A 169 -11.07 -11.87 -3.42
N GLY A 170 -10.95 -12.32 -2.17
CA GLY A 170 -12.04 -12.39 -1.23
C GLY A 170 -12.56 -10.99 -0.94
N LYS A 171 -13.73 -10.66 -1.50
CA LYS A 171 -14.47 -9.46 -1.13
C LYS A 171 -14.91 -9.60 0.32
N THR A 172 -14.18 -8.99 1.25
CA THR A 172 -14.70 -8.75 2.60
C THR A 172 -15.93 -7.86 2.45
N ASN A 173 -17.07 -8.32 2.93
CA ASN A 173 -18.22 -7.45 3.15
C ASN A 173 -17.79 -6.40 4.19
N PHE A 174 -17.25 -5.26 3.74
CA PHE A 174 -16.94 -4.08 4.57
C PHE A 174 -18.21 -3.40 5.13
N TYR A 175 -19.32 -4.13 5.20
CA TYR A 175 -20.58 -3.71 5.77
C TYR A 175 -21.09 -4.83 6.67
N SER A 176 -20.85 -4.69 7.96
CA SER A 176 -21.69 -5.30 8.99
C SER A 176 -22.16 -4.21 9.95
N GLU A 177 -23.46 -3.95 9.87
CA GLU A 177 -24.38 -3.59 10.96
C GLU A 177 -24.28 -2.18 11.56
N ASN A 178 -25.22 -1.33 11.13
CA ASN A 178 -26.14 -0.66 12.06
C ASN A 178 -27.45 -1.43 12.05
#